data_AF-A0A3D3PEY9-F1
#
_entry.id   AF-A0A3D3PEY9-F1
#
_cell.length_a   1.000
_cell.length_b   1.000
_cell.length_c   1.000
_cell.angle_alpha   90.00
_cell.angle_beta   90.00
_cell.angle_gamma   90.00
#
_symmetry.space_group_name_H-M   'P 1'
#
loop_
_entity.id
_entity.type
_entity.pdbx_description
1 polymer ?
#
loop_
_entity_poly.entity_id
_entity_poly.type
_entity_poly.pdbx_seq_one_letter_code
_entity_poly.pdbx_strand_id
1 'polypeptide(L)'
;MGSVSFAELQDSTGRIQIYIKRDDICPDEDKTLYNTVFKKLMDIGDFVGIKGFVFTTQTGEISIHVTELKLLSKSLKPFPIVKRDEEGNIHDGFTDPELRYRQRYVDLTVNPEFKQIFINRSKV
;
A
#
# COMPACT_ATOMS: atom_id res chain seq x y z
N MET A 1 -17.87 9.93 -8.07
CA MET A 1 -18.52 8.97 -9.00
C MET A 1 -17.45 8.20 -9.76
N GLY A 2 -16.98 7.06 -9.23
CA GLY A 2 -16.02 6.21 -9.94
C GLY A 2 -16.16 4.77 -9.47
N SER A 3 -16.47 3.83 -10.38
CA SER A 3 -16.59 2.40 -10.05
C SER A 3 -15.25 1.68 -9.99
N VAL A 4 -14.16 2.39 -10.28
CA VAL A 4 -12.79 1.89 -10.32
C VAL A 4 -11.91 2.75 -9.42
N SER A 5 -10.96 2.12 -8.74
CA SER A 5 -9.92 2.77 -7.95
C SER A 5 -8.59 2.04 -8.16
N PHE A 6 -7.50 2.79 -8.03
CA PHE A 6 -6.13 2.26 -8.03
C PHE A 6 -5.52 2.53 -6.66
N ALA A 7 -4.69 1.61 -6.20
CA ALA A 7 -3.88 1.77 -5.01
C ALA A 7 -2.55 1.02 -5.17
N GLU A 8 -1.61 1.28 -4.28
CA GLU A 8 -0.33 0.57 -4.24
C GLU A 8 -0.29 -0.30 -2.98
N LEU A 9 0.04 -1.57 -3.16
CA LEU A 9 0.22 -2.52 -2.08
C LEU A 9 1.71 -2.78 -1.89
N GLN A 10 2.21 -2.53 -0.68
CA GLN A 10 3.57 -2.86 -0.29
C GLN A 10 3.58 -4.15 0.53
N ASP A 11 4.50 -5.06 0.22
CA ASP A 11 4.76 -6.26 1.00
C ASP A 11 6.23 -6.34 1.44
N SER A 12 6.68 -7.52 1.86
CA SER A 12 8.06 -7.73 2.30
C SER A 12 9.10 -7.58 1.19
N THR A 13 8.70 -7.77 -0.08
CA THR A 13 9.56 -7.85 -1.26
C THR A 13 9.54 -6.58 -2.10
N GLY A 14 8.42 -5.88 -2.15
CA GLY A 14 8.30 -4.69 -2.98
C GLY A 14 6.92 -4.08 -2.95
N ARG A 15 6.60 -3.38 -4.04
CA ARG A 15 5.33 -2.69 -4.26
C ARG A 15 4.70 -3.17 -5.55
N ILE A 16 3.38 -3.24 -5.56
CA ILE A 16 2.59 -3.59 -6.75
C ILE A 16 1.31 -2.76 -6.79
N GLN A 17 0.94 -2.30 -7.98
CA GLN A 17 -0.34 -1.65 -8.19
C GLN A 17 -1.49 -2.65 -8.09
N ILE A 18 -2.58 -2.21 -7.47
CA ILE A 18 -3.82 -2.97 -7.38
C ILE A 18 -4.93 -2.20 -8.09
N TYR A 19 -5.67 -2.90 -8.93
CA TYR A 19 -6.85 -2.41 -9.63
C TYR A 19 -8.08 -2.96 -8.92
N ILE A 20 -8.92 -2.06 -8.40
CA ILE A 20 -10.13 -2.43 -7.67
C ILE A 20 -11.34 -1.86 -8.40
N LYS A 21 -12.18 -2.75 -8.93
CA LYS A 21 -13.46 -2.41 -9.51
C LYS A 21 -14.59 -2.88 -8.60
N ARG A 22 -15.51 -1.97 -8.30
CA ARG A 22 -16.63 -2.16 -7.37
C ARG A 22 -17.38 -3.45 -7.64
N ASP A 23 -17.77 -3.66 -8.90
CA ASP A 23 -18.66 -4.75 -9.26
C ASP A 23 -17.96 -6.12 -9.21
N ASP A 24 -16.61 -6.12 -9.17
CA ASP A 24 -15.81 -7.34 -9.13
C ASP A 24 -15.57 -7.79 -7.67
N ILE A 25 -15.45 -6.86 -6.72
CA ILE A 25 -15.34 -7.16 -5.28
C ILE A 25 -16.70 -7.17 -4.54
N CYS A 26 -17.75 -6.67 -5.20
CA CYS A 26 -19.13 -6.67 -4.72
C CYS A 26 -20.03 -7.19 -5.85
N PRO A 27 -20.11 -8.51 -6.07
CA PRO A 27 -20.92 -9.07 -7.16
C PRO A 27 -22.42 -8.86 -6.93
N ASP A 28 -22.86 -8.90 -5.66
CA ASP A 28 -24.26 -8.72 -5.27
C ASP A 28 -24.69 -7.25 -5.29
N GLU A 29 -25.97 -6.98 -5.02
CA GLU A 29 -26.50 -5.61 -4.95
C GLU A 29 -25.84 -4.76 -3.84
N ASP A 30 -25.35 -5.40 -2.77
CA ASP A 30 -24.65 -4.71 -1.69
C ASP A 30 -23.27 -4.23 -2.13
N LYS A 31 -23.13 -2.91 -2.27
CA LYS A 31 -21.87 -2.23 -2.63
C LYS A 31 -21.16 -1.61 -1.43
N THR A 32 -21.51 -1.98 -0.20
CA THR A 32 -20.97 -1.37 1.03
C THR A 32 -19.46 -1.57 1.17
N LEU A 33 -18.95 -2.75 0.82
CA LEU A 33 -17.51 -3.04 0.89
C LEU A 33 -16.68 -2.05 0.05
N TYR A 34 -17.14 -1.70 -1.15
CA TYR A 34 -16.42 -0.72 -1.97
C TYR A 34 -16.75 0.73 -1.58
N ASN A 35 -18.03 1.10 -1.54
CA ASN A 35 -18.45 2.50 -1.42
C ASN A 35 -18.20 3.10 -0.03
N THR A 36 -18.24 2.25 1.00
CA THR A 36 -18.07 2.68 2.39
C THR A 36 -16.73 2.21 2.92
N VAL A 37 -16.47 0.90 2.94
CA VAL A 37 -15.26 0.37 3.59
C VAL A 37 -14.02 0.83 2.83
N PHE A 38 -13.87 0.45 1.56
CA PHE A 38 -12.68 0.79 0.78
C PHE A 38 -12.53 2.30 0.54
N LYS A 39 -13.59 2.99 0.15
CA LYS A 39 -13.48 4.41 -0.24
C LYS A 39 -13.46 5.42 0.89
N LYS A 40 -14.05 5.11 2.04
CA LYS A 40 -14.26 6.10 3.11
C LYS A 40 -13.61 5.72 4.42
N LEU A 41 -13.44 4.42 4.70
CA LEU A 41 -12.97 3.94 5.99
C LEU A 41 -11.56 3.36 5.94
N MET A 42 -11.07 2.96 4.76
CA MET A 42 -9.70 2.50 4.58
C MET A 42 -8.76 3.69 4.38
N ASP A 43 -7.58 3.58 4.99
CA ASP A 43 -6.57 4.63 5.01
C ASP A 43 -5.21 4.05 4.59
N ILE A 44 -4.30 4.95 4.21
CA ILE A 44 -2.90 4.60 3.97
C ILE A 44 -2.30 4.05 5.26
N GLY A 45 -1.63 2.90 5.16
CA GLY A 45 -1.06 2.18 6.30
C GLY A 45 -1.92 1.03 6.81
N ASP A 46 -3.15 0.87 6.31
CA ASP A 46 -3.94 -0.33 6.59
C ASP A 46 -3.30 -1.59 5.98
N PHE A 47 -3.38 -2.69 6.72
CA PHE A 47 -2.98 -4.00 6.22
C PHE A 47 -4.17 -4.67 5.57
N VAL A 48 -4.01 -5.05 4.32
CA VAL A 48 -5.06 -5.65 3.51
C VAL A 48 -4.60 -6.96 2.90
N GLY A 49 -5.53 -7.90 2.78
CA GLY A 49 -5.38 -9.12 2.02
C GLY A 49 -6.18 -8.98 0.74
N ILE A 50 -5.57 -9.33 -0.39
CA ILE A 50 -6.22 -9.33 -1.68
C ILE A 50 -6.11 -10.70 -2.34
N LYS A 51 -7.09 -11.04 -3.16
CA LYS A 51 -6.98 -12.12 -4.17
C LYS A 51 -7.43 -11.58 -5.52
N GLY A 52 -6.86 -12.15 -6.58
CA GLY A 52 -7.07 -11.67 -7.93
C GLY A 52 -6.11 -12.33 -8.91
N PHE A 53 -5.96 -11.70 -10.07
CA PHE A 53 -5.04 -12.15 -11.12
C PHE A 53 -4.15 -11.00 -11.58
N VAL A 54 -2.94 -11.35 -12.02
CA VAL A 54 -1.97 -10.38 -12.54
C VAL A 54 -2.34 -10.01 -13.98
N PHE A 55 -2.25 -8.73 -14.31
CA PHE A 55 -2.41 -8.21 -15.67
C PHE A 55 -1.53 -6.99 -15.87
N THR A 56 -1.37 -6.57 -17.13
CA THR A 56 -0.68 -5.33 -17.49
C THR A 56 -1.72 -4.30 -17.90
N THR A 57 -1.68 -3.11 -17.30
CA THR A 57 -2.56 -1.99 -17.67
C THR A 57 -2.22 -1.46 -19.05
N GLN A 58 -3.09 -0.62 -19.62
CA GLN A 58 -2.82 0.04 -20.90
C GLN A 58 -1.58 0.96 -20.85
N THR A 59 -1.20 1.43 -19.66
CA THR A 59 0.02 2.22 -19.43
C THR A 59 1.28 1.36 -19.30
N GLY A 60 1.16 0.03 -19.38
CA GLY A 60 2.31 -0.89 -19.28
C GLY A 60 2.66 -1.33 -17.86
N GLU A 61 1.85 -0.97 -16.85
CA GLU A 61 2.14 -1.26 -15.45
C GLU A 61 1.59 -2.62 -15.02
N ILE A 62 2.44 -3.45 -14.39
CA ILE A 62 2.02 -4.74 -13.82
C ILE A 62 1.12 -4.46 -12.61
N SER A 63 -0.10 -4.99 -12.65
CA SER A 63 -1.11 -4.76 -11.63
C SER A 63 -1.84 -6.05 -11.25
N ILE A 64 -2.43 -6.07 -10.07
CA ILE A 64 -3.35 -7.15 -9.65
C ILE A 64 -4.79 -6.66 -9.82
N HIS A 65 -5.58 -7.36 -10.62
CA HIS A 65 -7.02 -7.16 -10.70
C HIS A 65 -7.69 -7.84 -9.51
N VAL A 66 -8.18 -7.05 -8.56
CA VAL A 66 -8.70 -7.56 -7.28
C VAL A 66 -10.11 -8.09 -7.43
N THR A 67 -10.32 -9.35 -7.03
CA THR A 67 -11.62 -10.03 -6.97
C THR A 67 -12.10 -10.25 -5.54
N GLU A 68 -11.18 -10.25 -4.56
CA GLU A 68 -11.50 -10.33 -3.13
C GLU A 68 -10.62 -9.34 -2.36
N LEU A 69 -11.22 -8.56 -1.48
CA LEU A 69 -10.53 -7.60 -0.62
C LEU A 69 -10.93 -7.86 0.84
N LYS A 70 -9.94 -7.98 1.72
CA LYS A 70 -10.13 -8.16 3.15
C LYS A 70 -9.25 -7.20 3.94
N LEU A 71 -9.85 -6.46 4.88
CA LEU A 71 -9.08 -5.72 5.87
C LEU A 71 -8.49 -6.71 6.88
N LEU A 72 -7.17 -6.73 7.02
CA LEU A 72 -6.46 -7.59 7.97
C LEU A 72 -6.19 -6.84 9.28
N SER A 73 -5.76 -5.58 9.19
CA SER A 73 -5.54 -4.72 10.36
C SER A 73 -5.70 -3.26 9.98
N LYS A 74 -6.42 -2.51 10.83
CA LYS A 74 -6.63 -1.07 10.68
C LYS A 74 -5.46 -0.30 11.30
N SER A 75 -4.90 0.66 10.57
CA SER A 75 -3.98 1.64 11.15
C SER A 75 -4.77 2.74 11.87
N LEU A 76 -4.41 3.01 13.12
CA LEU A 76 -5.08 4.02 13.95
C LEU A 76 -4.32 5.35 13.99
N LYS A 77 -3.08 5.36 13.52
CA LYS A 77 -2.24 6.56 13.47
C LYS A 77 -2.03 6.96 12.01
N PRO A 78 -1.97 8.27 11.71
CA PRO A 78 -1.60 8.74 10.39
C PRO A 78 -0.27 8.12 9.96
N PHE A 79 -0.26 7.49 8.79
CA PHE A 79 0.94 6.91 8.23
C PHE A 79 1.71 7.99 7.45
N PRO A 80 3.03 8.15 7.64
CA PRO A 80 3.79 9.15 6.92
C PRO A 80 3.83 8.84 5.43
N ILE A 81 3.46 9.82 4.62
CA ILE A 81 3.41 9.71 3.16
C ILE A 81 4.70 10.30 2.61
N VAL A 82 5.73 9.47 2.47
CA VAL A 82 6.98 9.85 1.82
C VAL A 82 6.76 9.80 0.31
N LYS A 83 6.93 10.95 -0.35
CA LYS A 83 6.80 11.05 -1.81
C LYS A 83 8.18 11.04 -2.44
N ARG A 84 8.32 10.28 -3.53
CA ARG A 84 9.52 10.23 -4.35
C ARG A 84 9.12 10.66 -5.75
N ASP A 85 9.78 11.65 -6.32
CA ASP A 85 9.57 12.05 -7.71
C ASP A 85 10.37 11.17 -8.68
N GLU A 86 10.17 11.38 -9.98
CA GLU A 86 10.86 10.62 -11.05
C GLU A 86 12.38 10.88 -11.06
N GLU A 87 12.84 11.98 -10.48
CA GLU A 87 14.26 12.36 -10.35
C GLU A 87 14.88 11.78 -9.06
N GLY A 88 14.08 11.17 -8.18
CA GLY A 88 14.51 10.57 -6.93
C GLY A 88 14.54 11.51 -5.72
N ASN A 89 14.02 12.74 -5.84
CA ASN A 89 13.91 13.66 -4.73
C ASN A 89 12.84 13.18 -3.74
N ILE A 90 13.19 13.23 -2.45
CA ILE A 90 12.33 12.81 -1.35
C ILE A 90 11.64 14.03 -0.75
N HIS A 91 10.31 14.05 -0.82
CA HIS A 91 9.47 15.03 -0.15
C HIS A 91 8.77 14.39 1.06
N ASP A 92 8.56 15.18 2.11
CA ASP A 92 7.92 14.74 3.37
C ASP A 92 8.60 13.51 3.99
N GLY A 93 9.93 13.42 3.82
CA GLY A 93 10.73 12.28 4.24
C GLY A 93 10.79 12.10 5.76
N PHE A 94 10.66 10.86 6.21
CA PHE A 94 10.85 10.50 7.62
C PHE A 94 12.34 10.44 7.95
N THR A 95 12.95 11.60 8.22
CA THR A 95 14.41 11.79 8.26
C THR A 95 14.98 12.02 9.66
N ASP A 96 14.17 12.50 10.62
CA ASP A 96 14.61 12.81 11.98
C ASP A 96 15.26 11.58 12.66
N PRO A 97 16.55 11.64 13.04
CA PRO A 97 17.25 10.47 13.59
C PRO A 97 16.61 9.92 14.87
N GLU A 98 16.19 10.78 15.81
CA GLU A 98 15.62 10.32 17.08
C GLU A 98 14.29 9.59 16.85
N LEU A 99 13.41 10.18 16.03
CA LEU A 99 12.14 9.56 15.65
C LEU A 99 12.36 8.24 14.91
N ARG A 100 13.35 8.15 14.02
CA ARG A 100 13.68 6.90 13.32
C ARG A 100 14.18 5.80 14.27
N TYR A 101 14.96 6.16 15.29
CA TYR A 101 15.37 5.20 16.31
C TYR A 101 14.19 4.75 17.18
N ARG A 102 13.31 5.67 17.59
CA ARG A 102 12.15 5.38 18.45
C ARG A 102 10.99 4.70 17.72
N GLN A 103 10.77 5.04 16.46
CA GLN A 103 9.69 4.54 15.61
C GLN A 103 10.26 3.72 14.45
N ARG A 104 11.10 2.74 14.78
CA ARG A 104 11.78 1.91 13.78
C ARG A 104 10.81 1.22 12.80
N TYR A 105 9.61 0.85 13.25
CA TYR A 105 8.59 0.26 12.39
C TYR A 105 8.15 1.20 11.26
N VAL A 106 8.08 2.51 11.52
CA VAL A 106 7.80 3.52 10.50
C VAL A 106 8.98 3.65 9.55
N ASP A 107 10.18 3.84 10.11
CA ASP A 107 11.42 4.00 9.34
C ASP A 107 11.64 2.85 8.36
N LEU A 108 11.52 1.60 8.82
CA LEU A 108 11.70 0.42 7.97
C LEU A 108 10.64 0.28 6.86
N THR A 109 9.47 0.91 7.03
CA THR A 109 8.38 0.82 6.06
C THR A 109 8.52 1.88 4.96
N VAL A 110 8.95 3.11 5.31
CA VAL A 110 9.05 4.23 4.36
C VAL A 110 10.45 4.41 3.76
N ASN A 111 11.48 3.86 4.40
CA ASN A 111 12.87 3.93 3.97
C ASN A 111 13.43 2.52 3.73
N PRO A 112 13.07 1.86 2.61
CA PRO A 112 13.49 0.48 2.30
C PRO A 112 15.01 0.30 2.24
N GLU A 113 15.77 1.35 1.92
CA GLU A 113 17.23 1.33 1.95
C GLU A 113 17.81 1.01 3.33
N PHE A 114 17.17 1.49 4.41
CA PHE A 114 17.60 1.16 5.77
C PHE A 114 17.20 -0.26 6.17
N LYS A 115 16.08 -0.78 5.67
CA LYS A 115 15.70 -2.19 5.85
C LYS A 115 16.78 -3.13 5.31
N GLN A 116 17.42 -2.78 4.20
CA GLN A 116 18.48 -3.60 3.62
C GLN A 116 19.70 -3.74 4.55
N ILE A 117 20.02 -2.73 5.36
CA ILE A 117 21.11 -2.80 6.34
C ILE A 117 20.84 -3.93 7.36
N PHE A 118 19.61 -4.04 7.86
CA PHE A 118 19.23 -5.08 8.82
C PHE A 118 19.21 -6.47 8.18
N ILE A 119 18.73 -6.58 6.94
CA ILE A 119 18.78 -7.83 6.19
C ILE A 119 20.24 -8.29 6.00
N ASN A 120 21.13 -7.39 5.59
CA ASN A 120 22.54 -7.71 5.40
C ASN A 120 23.22 -8.10 6.72
N ARG A 121 22.91 -7.38 7.81
CA ARG A 121 23.41 -7.71 9.15
C ARG A 121 22.98 -9.10 9.62
N SER A 122 21.81 -9.59 9.22
CA SER A 122 21.35 -10.93 9.59
C SER A 122 22.08 -12.07 8.87
N LYS A 123 22.84 -11.76 7.80
CA LYS A 123 23.58 -12.75 6.99
C LYS A 123 25.05 -12.90 7.41
N VAL A 124 25.50 -12.11 8.37
CA VAL A 124 26.86 -12.12 8.95
C VAL A 124 26.78 -12.71 10.34
#